data_AF-A0A519S668-F1
#
_entry.id   AF-A0A519S668-F1
#
_cell.length_a   1.000
_cell.length_b   1.000
_cell.length_c   1.000
_cell.angle_alpha   90.00
_cell.angle_beta   90.00
_cell.angle_gamma   90.00
#
_symmetry.space_group_name_H-M   'P 1'
#
loop_
_entity.id
_entity.type
_entity.pdbx_description
1 polymer ?
#
loop_
_entity_poly.entity_id
_entity_poly.type
_entity_poly.pdbx_seq_one_letter_code
_entity_poly.pdbx_strand_id
1 'polypeptide(L)'
;MQHRSRAVAIILAVLSVSYLPLSLHNFYLGYYGRGAAAIALLLVGIFLLALGFPSLFFGTGSLMAISFVGLAMLAGWFLWQLSDLVRIITGSLKPRDGEYNHRAPAASPIPETQPTR
;
A
#
# COMPACT_ATOMS: atom_id res chain seq x y z
N MET A 1 24.21 -1.20 1.07
CA MET A 1 22.95 -1.96 1.01
C MET A 1 21.95 -1.27 1.91
N GLN A 2 20.87 -0.66 1.37
CA GLN A 2 19.88 0.04 2.19
C GLN A 2 18.91 -0.99 2.80
N HIS A 3 19.02 -1.21 4.10
CA HIS A 3 18.15 -2.14 4.83
C HIS A 3 16.76 -1.53 5.05
N ARG A 4 15.70 -2.14 4.49
CA ARG A 4 14.31 -1.67 4.65
C ARG A 4 13.55 -2.53 5.66
N SER A 5 12.77 -1.91 6.54
CA SER A 5 12.06 -2.56 7.65
C SER A 5 10.67 -3.02 7.21
N ARG A 6 10.34 -4.28 7.47
CA ARG A 6 9.02 -4.87 7.16
C ARG A 6 7.91 -4.27 8.01
N ALA A 7 8.20 -3.98 9.28
CA ALA A 7 7.25 -3.32 10.19
C ALA A 7 6.84 -1.95 9.64
N VAL A 8 7.80 -1.17 9.14
CA VAL A 8 7.54 0.12 8.50
C VAL A 8 6.70 -0.07 7.24
N ALA A 9 7.02 -1.05 6.37
CA ALA A 9 6.21 -1.33 5.19
C ALA A 9 4.76 -1.71 5.51
N ILE A 10 4.53 -2.50 6.58
CA ILE A 10 3.19 -2.86 7.07
C ILE A 10 2.46 -1.62 7.59
N ILE A 11 3.11 -0.81 8.43
CA ILE A 11 2.53 0.42 8.95
C ILE A 11 2.12 1.35 7.80
N LEU A 12 2.98 1.57 6.80
CA LEU A 12 2.65 2.36 5.63
C LEU A 12 1.53 1.73 4.79
N ALA A 13 1.47 0.41 4.65
CA ALA A 13 0.41 -0.26 3.91
C ALA A 13 -0.95 -0.14 4.63
N VAL A 14 -0.97 -0.30 5.96
CA VAL A 14 -2.19 -0.12 6.77
C VAL A 14 -2.63 1.35 6.74
N LEU A 15 -1.73 2.30 7.02
CA LEU A 15 -2.02 3.74 6.88
C LEU A 15 -2.50 4.10 5.47
N SER A 16 -1.95 3.43 4.46
CA SER A 16 -2.34 3.65 3.07
C SER A 16 -3.77 3.20 2.79
N VAL A 17 -4.20 2.09 3.40
CA VAL A 17 -5.57 1.58 3.24
C VAL A 17 -6.55 2.39 4.08
N SER A 18 -6.13 2.87 5.25
CA SER A 18 -7.02 3.50 6.24
C SER A 18 -7.14 5.03 6.13
N TYR A 19 -6.04 5.75 5.85
CA TYR A 19 -5.97 7.21 6.00
C TYR A 19 -5.49 7.97 4.76
N LEU A 20 -4.55 7.42 3.98
CA LEU A 20 -4.07 8.06 2.74
C LEU A 20 -3.84 7.04 1.62
N PRO A 21 -4.71 6.96 0.59
CA PRO A 21 -4.62 5.98 -0.49
C PRO A 21 -3.48 6.24 -1.51
N LEU A 22 -2.30 6.71 -1.06
CA LEU A 22 -1.19 7.09 -1.95
C LEU A 22 -0.24 5.94 -2.31
N SER A 23 -0.55 4.69 -1.93
CA SER A 23 0.28 3.52 -2.22
C SER A 23 1.76 3.71 -1.81
N LEU A 24 1.99 4.41 -0.69
CA LEU A 24 3.32 4.82 -0.21
C LEU A 24 4.25 3.62 0.04
N HIS A 25 3.69 2.45 0.34
CA HIS A 25 4.45 1.22 0.52
C HIS A 25 5.18 0.79 -0.77
N ASN A 26 4.61 1.04 -1.96
CA ASN A 26 5.27 0.69 -3.23
C ASN A 26 6.52 1.56 -3.47
N PHE A 27 6.46 2.84 -3.12
CA PHE A 27 7.62 3.75 -3.11
C PHE A 27 8.65 3.33 -2.07
N TYR A 28 8.19 2.93 -0.87
CA TYR A 28 9.05 2.41 0.18
C TYR A 28 9.74 1.10 -0.21
N LEU A 29 9.16 0.29 -1.10
CA LEU A 29 9.79 -0.94 -1.59
C LEU A 29 10.64 -0.73 -2.85
N GLY A 30 10.68 0.49 -3.40
CA GLY A 30 11.45 0.82 -4.63
C GLY A 30 10.70 0.50 -5.93
N TYR A 31 9.42 0.14 -5.86
CA TYR A 31 8.55 -0.11 -7.03
C TYR A 31 7.84 1.17 -7.48
N TYR A 32 8.61 2.16 -7.93
CA TYR A 32 8.10 3.45 -8.40
C TYR A 32 7.04 3.32 -9.51
N GLY A 33 7.22 2.41 -10.46
CA GLY A 33 6.25 2.17 -11.54
C GLY A 33 4.90 1.65 -11.04
N ARG A 34 4.89 0.74 -10.06
CA ARG A 34 3.65 0.24 -9.44
C ARG A 34 2.97 1.33 -8.61
N GLY A 35 3.74 2.11 -7.85
CA GLY A 35 3.22 3.24 -7.11
C GLY A 35 2.57 4.29 -8.01
N ALA A 36 3.23 4.66 -9.12
CA ALA A 36 2.68 5.59 -10.10
C ALA A 36 1.41 5.05 -10.77
N ALA A 37 1.38 3.77 -11.14
CA ALA A 37 0.18 3.13 -11.71
C ALA A 37 -0.98 3.13 -10.71
N ALA A 38 -0.72 2.86 -9.42
CA ALA A 38 -1.72 2.90 -8.37
C ALA A 38 -2.29 4.32 -8.19
N ILE A 39 -1.43 5.35 -8.18
CA ILE A 39 -1.88 6.75 -8.10
C ILE A 39 -2.70 7.13 -9.33
N ALA A 40 -2.24 6.77 -10.54
CA ALA A 40 -2.97 7.05 -11.77
C ALA A 40 -4.36 6.38 -11.77
N LEU A 41 -4.43 5.11 -11.36
CA LEU A 41 -5.69 4.37 -11.26
C LEU A 41 -6.66 5.02 -10.26
N LEU A 42 -6.15 5.46 -9.09
CA LEU A 42 -6.93 6.20 -8.11
C LEU A 42 -7.47 7.51 -8.69
N LEU A 43 -6.61 8.32 -9.30
CA LEU A 43 -6.98 9.63 -9.86
C LEU A 43 -8.01 9.50 -10.99
N VAL A 44 -7.80 8.56 -11.91
CA VAL A 44 -8.76 8.31 -13.00
C VAL A 44 -10.08 7.77 -12.43
N GLY A 45 -10.04 6.85 -11.47
CA GLY A 45 -11.24 6.33 -10.82
C GLY A 45 -12.05 7.43 -10.13
N ILE A 46 -11.39 8.31 -9.36
CA ILE A 46 -12.02 9.48 -8.72
C ILE A 46 -12.59 10.42 -9.77
N PHE A 47 -11.83 10.72 -10.83
CA PHE A 47 -12.26 11.63 -11.88
C PHE A 47 -13.52 11.13 -12.60
N LEU A 48 -13.53 9.86 -13.03
CA LEU A 48 -14.70 9.25 -13.68
C LEU A 48 -15.89 9.19 -12.73
N LEU A 49 -15.66 8.82 -11.47
CA LEU A 49 -16.72 8.83 -10.47
C LEU A 49 -17.29 10.24 -10.29
N ALA A 50 -16.45 11.28 -10.16
CA ALA A 50 -16.89 12.66 -9.99
C ALA A 50 -17.69 13.17 -11.19
N LEU A 51 -17.25 12.87 -12.42
CA LEU A 51 -17.97 13.22 -13.65
C LEU A 51 -19.35 12.55 -13.71
N GLY A 52 -19.41 11.27 -13.34
CA GLY A 52 -20.65 10.51 -13.36
C GLY A 52 -21.54 10.71 -12.14
N PHE A 53 -21.00 11.17 -11.01
CA PHE A 53 -21.66 11.13 -9.69
C PHE A 53 -23.07 11.76 -9.68
N PRO A 54 -23.32 12.93 -10.30
CA PRO A 54 -24.67 13.50 -10.34
C PRO A 54 -25.70 12.57 -10.99
N SER A 55 -25.28 11.77 -11.97
CA SER A 55 -26.16 10.85 -12.68
C SER A 55 -26.56 9.61 -11.86
N LEU A 56 -25.88 9.29 -10.76
CA LEU A 56 -26.28 8.20 -9.86
C LEU A 56 -27.61 8.49 -9.14
N PHE A 57 -27.99 9.75 -9.00
CA PHE A 57 -29.19 10.17 -8.27
C PHE A 57 -30.34 10.56 -9.19
N PHE A 58 -30.03 11.06 -10.39
CA PHE A 58 -31.01 11.74 -11.24
C PHE A 58 -30.98 11.30 -12.71
N GLY A 59 -30.06 10.42 -13.11
CA GLY A 59 -29.77 10.15 -14.52
C GLY A 59 -29.92 8.68 -14.90
N THR A 60 -30.19 8.46 -16.19
CA THR A 60 -30.01 7.15 -16.86
C THR A 60 -29.18 7.38 -18.12
N GLY A 61 -28.36 6.39 -18.52
CA GLY A 61 -27.55 6.46 -19.74
C GLY A 61 -26.03 6.49 -19.51
N SER A 62 -25.29 7.07 -20.46
CA SER A 62 -23.82 6.97 -20.54
C SER A 62 -23.07 7.58 -19.35
N LEU A 63 -23.58 8.65 -18.75
CA LEU A 63 -22.98 9.26 -17.56
C LEU A 63 -23.05 8.32 -16.34
N MET A 64 -24.13 7.55 -16.20
CA MET A 64 -24.30 6.58 -15.12
C MET A 64 -23.34 5.40 -15.31
N ALA A 65 -23.14 4.96 -16.56
CA ALA A 65 -22.14 3.96 -16.88
C ALA A 65 -20.72 4.43 -16.51
N ILE A 66 -20.38 5.69 -16.75
CA ILE A 66 -19.09 6.28 -16.35
C ILE A 66 -18.90 6.23 -14.82
N SER A 67 -19.95 6.49 -14.03
CA SER A 67 -19.90 6.32 -12.57
C SER A 67 -19.56 4.90 -12.16
N PHE A 68 -20.19 3.91 -12.79
CA PHE A 68 -19.93 2.50 -12.49
C PHE A 68 -18.51 2.09 -12.89
N VAL A 69 -17.99 2.59 -14.01
CA VAL A 69 -16.59 2.41 -14.39
C VAL A 69 -15.66 3.01 -13.33
N GLY A 70 -15.93 4.24 -12.89
CA GLY A 70 -15.18 4.88 -11.80
C GLY A 70 -15.19 4.06 -10.51
N LEU A 71 -16.36 3.58 -10.08
CA LEU A 71 -16.50 2.70 -8.91
C LEU A 71 -15.73 1.39 -9.08
N ALA A 72 -15.82 0.74 -10.25
CA ALA A 72 -15.11 -0.50 -10.52
C ALA A 72 -13.58 -0.30 -10.50
N MET A 73 -13.09 0.82 -11.04
CA MET A 73 -11.67 1.16 -10.98
C MET A 73 -11.19 1.41 -9.54
N LEU A 74 -11.98 2.11 -8.72
CA LEU A 74 -11.66 2.34 -7.31
C LEU A 74 -11.71 1.04 -6.50
N ALA A 75 -12.68 0.16 -6.76
CA ALA A 75 -12.76 -1.16 -6.16
C ALA A 75 -11.54 -2.01 -6.55
N GLY A 76 -11.17 -2.04 -7.83
CA GLY A 76 -9.97 -2.74 -8.31
C GLY A 76 -8.68 -2.18 -7.71
N TRP A 77 -8.57 -0.85 -7.61
CA TRP A 77 -7.47 -0.18 -6.92
C TRP A 77 -7.36 -0.62 -5.46
N PHE A 78 -8.48 -0.63 -4.74
CA PHE A 78 -8.53 -1.03 -3.33
C PHE A 78 -8.16 -2.49 -3.12
N LEU A 79 -8.71 -3.39 -3.95
CA LEU A 79 -8.37 -4.82 -3.93
C LEU A 79 -6.89 -5.04 -4.23
N TRP A 80 -6.30 -4.26 -5.14
CA TRP A 80 -4.87 -4.30 -5.39
C TRP A 80 -4.08 -3.89 -4.12
N GLN A 81 -4.43 -2.79 -3.44
CA GLN A 81 -3.74 -2.42 -2.19
C GLN A 81 -3.87 -3.52 -1.11
N LEU A 82 -5.03 -4.16 -0.97
CA LEU A 82 -5.22 -5.28 -0.05
C LEU A 82 -4.37 -6.49 -0.42
N SER A 83 -4.30 -6.82 -1.71
CA SER A 83 -3.44 -7.89 -2.20
C SER A 83 -1.97 -7.62 -1.86
N ASP A 84 -1.47 -6.42 -2.12
CA ASP A 84 -0.09 -6.05 -1.78
C ASP A 84 0.15 -6.04 -0.26
N LEU A 85 -0.83 -5.61 0.56
CA LEU A 85 -0.77 -5.73 2.01
C LEU A 85 -0.62 -7.19 2.46
N VAL A 86 -1.46 -8.10 1.97
CA VAL A 86 -1.36 -9.53 2.26
C VAL A 86 0.00 -10.07 1.83
N ARG A 87 0.54 -9.64 0.69
CA ARG A 87 1.85 -10.07 0.22
C ARG A 87 3.01 -9.54 1.07
N ILE A 88 2.90 -8.34 1.63
CA ILE A 88 3.88 -7.80 2.59
C ILE A 88 3.80 -8.57 3.91
N ILE A 89 2.59 -8.85 4.40
CA ILE A 89 2.35 -9.62 5.63
C ILE A 89 2.84 -11.05 5.49
N THR A 90 2.63 -11.70 4.35
CA THR A 90 3.14 -13.06 4.07
C THR A 90 4.63 -13.08 3.69
N GLY A 91 5.24 -11.92 3.45
CA GLY A 91 6.65 -11.80 3.06
C GLY A 91 6.94 -12.16 1.60
N SER A 92 5.90 -12.39 0.79
CA SER A 92 6.03 -12.71 -0.63
C SER A 92 6.38 -11.50 -1.51
N LEU A 93 6.06 -10.28 -1.06
CA LEU A 93 6.50 -9.04 -1.72
C LEU A 93 7.74 -8.49 -1.02
N LYS A 94 8.93 -8.61 -1.62
CA LYS A 94 10.21 -8.10 -1.08
C LYS A 94 10.61 -6.74 -1.69
N PRO A 95 11.43 -5.93 -0.99
CA PRO A 95 12.03 -4.73 -1.56
C PRO A 95 12.79 -5.03 -2.85
N ARG A 96 12.79 -4.09 -3.80
CA ARG A 96 13.45 -4.25 -5.10
C ARG A 96 14.96 -4.50 -4.99
N ASP A 97 15.60 -3.90 -3.99
CA ASP A 97 17.06 -3.89 -3.82
C ASP A 97 17.54 -4.65 -2.56
N GLY A 98 16.74 -5.59 -2.02
CA GLY A 98 17.20 -6.41 -0.89
C GLY A 98 16.13 -7.18 -0.11
N GLU A 99 16.57 -7.72 1.03
CA GLU A 99 15.73 -8.47 1.99
C GLU A 99 15.13 -7.55 3.07
N TYR A 100 14.04 -8.00 3.68
CA TYR A 100 13.48 -7.35 4.87
C TYR A 100 14.35 -7.60 6.10
N ASN A 101 14.66 -6.55 6.86
CA ASN A 101 15.34 -6.73 8.13
C ASN A 101 14.38 -7.33 9.17
N HIS A 102 14.64 -8.55 9.61
CA HIS A 102 14.02 -9.16 10.79
C HIS A 102 14.84 -8.76 12.00
N ARG A 103 14.83 -7.48 12.38
CA ARG A 103 15.42 -7.11 13.66
C ARG A 103 14.43 -7.54 14.74
N ALA A 104 14.60 -8.76 15.25
CA ALA A 104 14.09 -9.10 16.57
C ALA A 104 14.56 -8.01 17.54
N PRO A 105 13.75 -7.58 18.52
CA PRO A 105 14.24 -6.69 19.56
C PRO A 105 15.50 -7.35 20.13
N ALA A 106 16.64 -6.68 20.00
CA ALA A 106 17.90 -7.21 20.46
C ALA A 106 17.70 -7.59 21.93
N ALA A 107 17.78 -8.89 22.23
CA ALA A 107 17.95 -9.30 23.61
C ALA A 107 19.18 -8.56 24.10
N SER A 108 18.98 -7.66 25.06
CA SER A 108 20.04 -6.89 25.69
C SER A 108 21.17 -7.85 26.05
N PRO A 109 22.44 -7.53 25.76
CA PRO A 109 23.55 -8.36 26.22
C PRO A 109 23.43 -8.44 27.74
N ILE A 110 23.19 -9.64 28.28
CA ILE A 110 23.25 -9.86 29.73
C ILE A 110 24.68 -9.51 30.12
N PRO A 111 24.93 -8.53 31.02
CA PRO A 111 26.28 -8.20 31.43
C PRO A 111 26.91 -9.44 32.07
N GLU A 112 27.96 -9.94 31.41
CA GLU A 112 28.77 -11.04 31.91
C GLU A 112 29.43 -10.56 33.21
N THR A 113 28.96 -11.07 34.35
CA THR A 113 29.57 -10.77 35.64
C THR A 113 30.97 -11.36 35.64
N GLN A 114 31.99 -10.50 35.56
CA GLN A 114 33.38 -10.94 35.68
C GLN A 114 33.59 -11.63 37.03
N PRO A 115 34.26 -12.80 37.07
CA PRO A 115 34.62 -13.43 38.33
C PRO A 115 35.70 -12.61 39.03
N THR A 116 35.38 -12.13 40.23
CA THR A 116 36.36 -11.58 41.18
C THR A 116 37.37 -12.66 41.52
N ARG A 117 38.61 -12.48 41.07
CA ARG A 117 39.78 -13.17 41.62
C ARG A 117 40.29 -12.44 42.85
#